data_AF-I1VH04-F1
#
_entry.id   AF-I1VH04-F1
#
_cell.length_a   1.000
_cell.length_b   1.000
_cell.length_c   1.000
_cell.angle_alpha   90.00
_cell.angle_beta   90.00
_cell.angle_gamma   90.00
#
_symmetry.space_group_name_H-M   'P 1'
#
loop_
_entity.id
_entity.type
_entity.pdbx_description
1 polymer ?
#
loop_
_entity_poly.entity_id
_entity_poly.type
_entity_poly.pdbx_seq_one_letter_code
_entity_poly.pdbx_strand_id
1 'polypeptide(L)'
;MGIREQLGKDLDALEAAAGGLQTVSATVTDVTDAGTVHLTMLGDQFYDVACTDAYRNRKAGDVVAVRRGAVPVVLWRLGEDPADTEAESIAEVAREAAADLIAISAFTWGTASPGAGYQQVTQLWTKKDSAGKGVVYAQLASAPDPSPEAPATQAPKTAVISPTDSGTWRRGRPDDYAESPTQGDWTGRGDRRGGWFYGTQIAAACAGKTVSSMSVRFTRKRGAGNNAKVRMRLYLHDYTSAPSGQLSLGDGPESLLSLAVGAKGTATLPAAWRTALASGSARGLAIYGHGRSEYAAFTGGQITIRFSAT
;
A
#
# COMPACT_ATOMS: atom_id res chain seq x y z
N MET A 1 4.04 54.15 -38.61
CA MET A 1 4.11 53.23 -37.46
C MET A 1 5.56 52.89 -37.23
N GLY A 2 6.06 53.12 -36.03
CA GLY A 2 7.48 52.93 -35.73
C GLY A 2 7.82 51.44 -35.67
N ILE A 3 9.06 51.09 -36.01
CA ILE A 3 9.59 49.70 -35.93
C ILE A 3 9.33 49.07 -34.55
N ARG A 4 9.22 49.88 -33.49
CA ARG A 4 8.87 49.44 -32.13
C ARG A 4 7.40 49.04 -31.93
N GLU A 5 6.46 49.72 -32.60
CA GLU A 5 5.03 49.36 -32.56
C GLU A 5 4.75 48.12 -33.41
N GLN A 6 5.49 47.96 -34.50
CA GLN A 6 5.42 46.76 -35.34
C GLN A 6 6.01 45.56 -34.59
N LEU A 7 7.15 45.71 -33.90
CA LEU A 7 7.74 44.67 -33.05
C LEU A 7 6.81 44.26 -31.90
N GLY A 8 6.10 45.21 -31.29
CA GLY A 8 5.11 44.92 -30.24
C GLY A 8 3.91 44.11 -30.76
N LYS A 9 3.38 44.48 -31.93
CA LYS A 9 2.30 43.72 -32.57
C LYS A 9 2.75 42.36 -33.10
N ASP A 10 3.99 42.25 -33.57
CA ASP A 10 4.57 41.01 -34.04
C ASP A 10 4.86 40.06 -32.86
N LEU A 11 5.22 40.60 -31.67
CA LEU A 11 5.34 39.84 -30.42
C LEU A 11 3.98 39.36 -29.88
N ASP A 12 2.97 40.23 -29.84
CA ASP A 12 1.60 39.86 -29.44
C ASP A 12 0.97 38.84 -30.41
N ALA A 13 1.26 38.97 -31.71
CA ALA A 13 0.84 38.01 -32.72
C ALA A 13 1.61 36.69 -32.64
N LEU A 14 2.89 36.70 -32.26
CA LEU A 14 3.67 35.49 -31.96
C LEU A 14 3.15 34.78 -30.70
N GLU A 15 2.69 35.51 -29.68
CA GLU A 15 2.08 34.95 -28.47
C GLU A 15 0.67 34.38 -28.74
N ALA A 16 -0.06 34.96 -29.69
CA ALA A 16 -1.36 34.47 -30.15
C ALA A 16 -1.28 33.34 -31.21
N ALA A 17 -0.22 33.30 -32.03
CA ALA A 17 -0.04 32.34 -33.12
C ALA A 17 0.86 31.14 -32.75
N ALA A 18 1.81 31.30 -31.82
CA ALA A 18 2.39 30.16 -31.14
C ALA A 18 1.35 29.69 -30.12
N GLY A 19 0.82 28.48 -30.25
CA GLY A 19 0.03 27.84 -29.20
C GLY A 19 0.89 27.72 -27.93
N GLY A 20 0.92 28.80 -27.15
CA GLY A 20 1.95 29.08 -26.17
C GLY A 20 2.09 27.91 -25.22
N LEU A 21 3.34 27.62 -24.85
CA LEU A 21 3.70 26.69 -23.78
C LEU A 21 3.14 27.22 -22.45
N GLN A 22 1.82 27.19 -22.30
CA GLN A 22 1.13 27.64 -21.14
C GLN A 22 1.21 26.52 -20.12
N THR A 23 2.03 26.75 -19.11
CA THR A 23 2.00 25.97 -17.89
C THR A 23 0.68 26.30 -17.18
N VAL A 24 -0.11 25.28 -16.91
CA VAL A 24 -1.36 25.41 -16.15
C VAL A 24 -1.32 24.50 -14.94
N SER A 25 -2.10 24.85 -13.91
CA SER A 25 -2.28 23.97 -12.77
C SER A 25 -3.26 22.84 -13.12
N ALA A 26 -2.94 21.64 -12.64
CA ALA A 26 -3.84 20.49 -12.69
C ALA A 26 -3.82 19.78 -11.34
N THR A 27 -4.88 19.02 -11.05
CA THR A 27 -4.94 18.16 -9.86
C THR A 27 -4.70 16.71 -10.27
N VAL A 28 -3.72 16.06 -9.65
CA VAL A 28 -3.46 14.63 -9.84
C VAL A 28 -4.59 13.84 -9.20
N THR A 29 -5.28 13.03 -9.98
CA THR A 29 -6.39 12.20 -9.49
C THR A 29 -5.93 10.82 -9.06
N ASP A 30 -4.93 10.26 -9.74
CA ASP A 30 -4.41 8.92 -9.48
C ASP A 30 -2.94 8.80 -9.94
N VAL A 31 -2.20 7.88 -9.33
CA VAL A 31 -0.83 7.53 -9.72
C VAL A 31 -0.82 6.11 -10.27
N THR A 32 -0.20 5.93 -11.44
CA THR A 32 -0.26 4.65 -12.15
C THR A 32 0.89 3.73 -11.79
N ASP A 33 0.75 2.46 -12.17
CA ASP A 33 1.79 1.44 -12.14
C ASP A 33 3.02 1.78 -12.98
N ALA A 34 2.82 2.41 -14.15
CA ALA A 34 3.89 2.85 -15.05
C ALA A 34 4.64 4.11 -14.58
N GLY A 35 4.29 4.65 -13.42
CA GLY A 35 4.85 5.90 -12.89
C GLY A 35 4.27 7.16 -13.53
N THR A 36 3.34 7.06 -14.47
CA THR A 36 2.58 8.21 -14.97
C THR A 36 1.48 8.62 -13.97
N VAL A 37 0.80 9.73 -14.25
CA VAL A 37 -0.34 10.19 -13.44
C VAL A 37 -1.58 10.39 -14.28
N HIS A 38 -2.74 10.30 -13.62
CA HIS A 38 -3.98 10.83 -14.15
C HIS A 38 -4.22 12.18 -13.51
N LEU A 39 -4.78 13.13 -14.27
CA LEU A 39 -5.03 14.46 -13.78
C LEU A 39 -6.33 15.04 -14.31
N THR A 40 -6.89 15.98 -13.56
CA THR A 40 -7.98 16.84 -14.02
C THR A 40 -7.42 18.23 -14.26
N MET A 41 -7.67 18.77 -15.45
CA MET A 41 -7.18 20.07 -15.90
C MET A 41 -8.31 20.77 -16.66
N LEU A 42 -8.71 21.95 -16.19
CA LEU A 42 -9.82 22.74 -16.79
C LEU A 42 -11.16 21.97 -16.90
N GLY A 43 -11.40 21.01 -16.02
CA GLY A 43 -12.61 20.17 -16.01
C GLY A 43 -12.49 18.87 -16.81
N ASP A 44 -11.46 18.72 -17.63
CA ASP A 44 -11.22 17.52 -18.44
C ASP A 44 -10.29 16.51 -17.73
N GLN A 45 -10.51 15.22 -17.96
CA GLN A 45 -9.67 14.14 -17.44
C GLN A 45 -8.61 13.71 -18.46
N PHE A 46 -7.36 13.64 -18.01
CA PHE A 46 -6.23 13.17 -18.78
C PHE A 46 -5.64 11.92 -18.11
N TYR A 47 -5.43 10.87 -18.91
CA TYR A 47 -4.87 9.60 -18.46
C TYR A 47 -3.43 9.46 -18.94
N ASP A 48 -2.63 8.73 -18.17
CA ASP A 48 -1.22 8.42 -18.45
C ASP A 48 -0.34 9.62 -18.83
N VAL A 49 -0.50 10.73 -18.13
CA VAL A 49 0.32 11.93 -18.33
C VAL A 49 1.74 11.65 -17.82
N ALA A 50 2.72 11.83 -18.71
CA ALA A 50 4.13 11.68 -18.39
C ALA A 50 4.55 12.72 -17.34
N CYS A 51 5.46 12.33 -16.45
CA CYS A 51 6.00 13.19 -15.41
C CYS A 51 7.51 13.30 -15.61
N THR A 52 8.05 14.51 -15.44
CA THR A 52 9.49 14.71 -15.30
C THR A 52 9.99 14.10 -13.98
N ASP A 53 11.32 13.94 -13.88
CA ASP A 53 11.98 13.46 -12.66
C ASP A 53 11.93 14.46 -11.49
N ALA A 54 11.56 15.71 -11.78
CA ALA A 54 11.37 16.74 -10.75
C ALA A 54 10.09 16.51 -9.93
N TYR A 55 9.09 15.81 -10.48
CA TYR A 55 7.90 15.43 -9.72
C TYR A 55 8.09 14.06 -9.04
N ARG A 56 8.71 14.09 -7.85
CA ARG A 56 8.94 12.92 -6.99
C ARG A 56 7.78 12.70 -6.01
N ASN A 57 7.74 11.51 -5.39
CA ASN A 57 6.76 11.15 -4.35
C ASN A 57 5.30 11.43 -4.74
N ARG A 58 4.97 11.09 -6.00
CA ARG A 58 3.70 11.40 -6.65
C ARG A 58 2.53 10.86 -5.83
N LYS A 59 1.52 11.70 -5.58
CA LYS A 59 0.34 11.37 -4.80
C LYS A 59 -0.95 11.87 -5.45
N ALA A 60 -2.04 11.14 -5.24
CA ALA A 60 -3.38 11.62 -5.59
C ALA A 60 -3.78 12.80 -4.68
N GLY A 61 -4.33 13.85 -5.27
CA GLY A 61 -4.63 15.12 -4.62
C GLY A 61 -3.54 16.18 -4.77
N ASP A 62 -2.36 15.83 -5.30
CA ASP A 62 -1.31 16.81 -5.54
C ASP A 62 -1.72 17.80 -6.63
N VAL A 63 -1.46 19.09 -6.40
CA VAL A 63 -1.58 20.13 -7.43
C VAL A 63 -0.24 20.21 -8.15
N VAL A 64 -0.24 20.20 -9.48
CA VAL A 64 0.98 20.13 -10.29
C VAL A 64 0.95 21.15 -11.42
N ALA A 65 2.14 21.59 -11.83
CA ALA A 65 2.34 22.40 -13.02
C ALA A 65 2.43 21.49 -14.26
N VAL A 66 1.55 21.71 -15.24
CA VAL A 66 1.47 20.91 -16.47
C VAL A 66 1.74 21.78 -17.68
N ARG A 67 2.67 21.34 -18.53
CA ARG A 67 2.89 21.95 -19.84
C ARG A 67 1.81 21.50 -20.80
N ARG A 68 1.00 22.44 -21.32
CA ARG A 68 0.01 22.13 -22.35
C ARG A 68 0.69 21.84 -23.69
N GLY A 69 0.15 20.85 -24.39
CA GLY A 69 0.60 20.40 -25.70
C GLY A 69 -0.25 19.22 -26.17
N ALA A 70 0.02 18.69 -27.37
CA ALA A 70 -0.67 17.50 -27.90
C ALA A 70 -0.53 16.28 -26.97
N VAL A 71 0.59 16.20 -26.25
CA VAL A 71 0.79 15.28 -25.12
C VAL A 71 1.17 16.14 -23.90
N PRO A 72 0.29 16.27 -22.90
CA PRO A 72 0.62 17.02 -21.69
C PRO A 72 1.76 16.34 -20.93
N VAL A 73 2.57 17.14 -20.24
CA VAL A 73 3.66 16.65 -19.38
C VAL A 73 3.64 17.40 -18.06
N VAL A 74 3.69 16.67 -16.96
CA VAL A 74 3.83 17.24 -15.61
C VAL A 74 5.27 17.66 -15.38
N LEU A 75 5.47 18.92 -15.00
CA LEU A 75 6.78 19.51 -14.82
C LEU A 75 7.26 19.45 -13.36
N TRP A 76 6.43 19.82 -12.39
CA TRP A 76 6.73 19.74 -10.95
C TRP A 76 5.45 19.85 -10.10
N ARG A 77 5.54 19.51 -8.81
CA ARG A 77 4.46 19.67 -7.82
C ARG A 77 4.39 21.12 -7.34
N LEU A 78 3.18 21.64 -7.18
CA LEU A 78 2.87 22.93 -6.57
C LEU A 78 2.38 22.68 -5.13
N GLY A 79 3.07 23.19 -4.12
CA GLY A 79 2.71 23.05 -2.69
C GLY A 79 3.87 22.58 -1.80
N GLU A 80 3.57 22.27 -0.53
CA GLU A 80 4.54 21.81 0.47
C GLU A 80 5.28 20.52 0.04
N ASP A 81 6.59 20.51 0.32
CA ASP A 81 7.52 19.42 0.00
C ASP A 81 7.24 18.20 0.90
N PRO A 82 7.06 16.98 0.35
CA PRO A 82 6.83 15.76 1.14
C PRO A 82 8.01 15.35 2.04
N ALA A 83 9.15 16.03 2.04
CA ALA A 83 10.26 15.75 2.97
C ALA A 83 9.80 15.67 4.45
N ASP A 84 8.78 16.43 4.85
CA ASP A 84 8.23 16.39 6.21
C ASP A 84 7.52 15.06 6.56
N THR A 85 7.08 14.29 5.56
CA THR A 85 6.51 12.93 5.76
C THR A 85 7.55 11.82 5.83
N GLU A 86 8.81 12.08 5.48
CA GLU A 86 9.90 11.11 5.65
C GLU A 86 10.27 10.93 7.12
N ALA A 87 10.03 11.92 7.99
CA ALA A 87 10.35 11.78 9.41
C ALA A 87 9.58 10.63 10.09
N GLU A 88 8.30 10.43 9.76
CA GLU A 88 7.50 9.32 10.31
C GLU A 88 7.94 7.95 9.78
N SER A 89 8.27 7.87 8.49
CA SER A 89 8.74 6.63 7.87
C SER A 89 10.16 6.28 8.29
N ILE A 90 11.05 7.27 8.42
CA ILE A 90 12.38 7.13 9.02
C ILE A 90 12.24 6.70 10.49
N ALA A 91 11.29 7.26 11.25
CA ALA A 91 11.05 6.83 12.62
C ALA A 91 10.48 5.40 12.72
N GLU A 92 9.70 4.94 11.74
CA GLU A 92 9.23 3.54 11.65
C GLU A 92 10.40 2.59 11.33
N VAL A 93 11.23 2.93 10.34
CA VAL A 93 12.44 2.16 9.98
C VAL A 93 13.47 2.17 11.09
N ALA A 94 13.68 3.30 11.77
CA ALA A 94 14.58 3.41 12.91
C ALA A 94 14.09 2.57 14.11
N ARG A 95 12.78 2.50 14.34
CA ARG A 95 12.19 1.57 15.34
C ARG A 95 12.36 0.12 14.93
N GLU A 96 12.23 -0.21 13.65
CA GLU A 96 12.47 -1.57 13.14
C GLU A 96 13.95 -1.96 13.23
N ALA A 97 14.89 -1.05 12.92
CA ALA A 97 16.33 -1.26 13.06
C ALA A 97 16.78 -1.34 14.53
N ALA A 98 16.15 -0.57 15.42
CA ALA A 98 16.38 -0.66 16.86
C ALA A 98 15.87 -1.99 17.45
N ALA A 99 15.01 -2.73 16.75
CA ALA A 99 14.53 -4.04 17.21
C ALA A 99 15.65 -5.11 17.24
N ASP A 100 16.72 -4.91 16.46
CA ASP A 100 17.91 -5.78 16.39
C ASP A 100 19.03 -5.35 17.35
N LEU A 101 18.86 -4.24 18.08
CA LEU A 101 19.81 -3.79 19.09
C LEU A 101 19.64 -4.64 20.37
N ILE A 102 20.34 -5.78 20.38
CA ILE A 102 20.55 -6.62 21.56
C ILE A 102 21.26 -5.76 22.61
N ALA A 103 20.61 -5.50 23.75
CA ALA A 103 21.13 -4.70 24.86
C ALA A 103 22.22 -5.44 25.69
N ILE A 104 23.09 -6.21 25.03
CA ILE A 104 24.33 -6.75 25.59
C ILE A 104 25.44 -6.33 24.64
N SER A 105 26.06 -5.19 24.94
CA SER A 105 27.14 -4.61 24.12
C SER A 105 28.45 -5.40 24.24
N ALA A 106 28.62 -6.18 25.31
CA ALA A 106 29.72 -7.12 25.49
C ALA A 106 29.36 -8.17 26.56
N PHE A 107 29.79 -9.42 26.35
CA PHE A 107 29.72 -10.49 27.34
C PHE A 107 31.09 -11.17 27.40
N THR A 108 31.69 -11.24 28.59
CA THR A 108 33.01 -11.86 28.79
C THR A 108 32.93 -12.84 29.95
N TRP A 109 33.72 -13.90 29.89
CA TRP A 109 33.91 -14.85 31.00
C TRP A 109 35.38 -14.92 31.36
N GLY A 110 35.67 -15.00 32.65
CA GLY A 110 37.03 -15.08 33.17
C GLY A 110 37.03 -15.28 34.68
N THR A 111 38.18 -15.60 35.23
CA THR A 111 38.38 -15.77 36.68
C THR A 111 38.99 -14.54 37.34
N ALA A 112 39.47 -13.57 36.54
CA ALA A 112 40.01 -12.32 37.05
C ALA A 112 38.88 -11.37 37.46
N SER A 113 39.08 -10.63 38.55
CA SER A 113 38.18 -9.55 38.92
C SER A 113 38.15 -8.52 37.79
N PRO A 114 36.96 -8.08 37.35
CA PRO A 114 36.89 -6.93 36.46
C PRO A 114 37.47 -5.70 37.18
N GLY A 115 37.96 -4.73 36.40
CA GLY A 115 38.53 -3.48 36.94
C GLY A 115 37.51 -2.61 37.69
N ALA A 116 37.88 -1.38 37.99
CA ALA A 116 36.99 -0.44 38.66
C ALA A 116 35.69 -0.19 37.86
N GLY A 117 34.57 0.00 38.56
CA GLY A 117 33.27 0.34 37.96
C GLY A 117 32.29 -0.83 37.76
N TYR A 118 32.71 -2.07 38.04
CA TYR A 118 31.85 -3.25 37.96
C TYR A 118 31.21 -3.57 39.32
N GLN A 119 29.97 -4.04 39.30
CA GLN A 119 29.26 -4.51 40.49
C GLN A 119 29.18 -6.03 40.51
N GLN A 120 29.41 -6.62 41.69
CA GLN A 120 29.30 -8.06 41.86
C GLN A 120 27.83 -8.49 41.96
N VAL A 121 27.44 -9.42 41.08
CA VAL A 121 26.14 -10.07 41.10
C VAL A 121 26.17 -11.22 42.10
N THR A 122 25.22 -11.27 43.03
CA THR A 122 25.10 -12.36 44.02
C THR A 122 24.42 -13.58 43.42
N GLN A 123 23.41 -13.36 42.59
CA GLN A 123 22.64 -14.41 41.92
C GLN A 123 22.22 -13.93 40.52
N LEU A 124 22.29 -14.83 39.54
CA LEU A 124 21.92 -14.56 38.15
C LEU A 124 20.84 -15.56 37.72
N TRP A 125 19.75 -15.06 37.14
CA TRP A 125 18.69 -15.87 36.55
C TRP A 125 18.50 -15.47 35.11
N THR A 126 18.04 -16.43 34.31
CA THR A 126 17.64 -16.17 32.93
C THR A 126 16.28 -16.81 32.66
N LYS A 127 15.49 -16.15 31.80
CA LYS A 127 14.26 -16.71 31.24
C LYS A 127 14.12 -16.30 29.79
N LYS A 128 13.18 -16.92 29.06
CA LYS A 128 12.67 -16.36 27.80
C LYS A 128 11.39 -15.58 28.10
N ASP A 129 11.24 -14.42 27.49
CA ASP A 129 9.96 -13.71 27.50
C ASP A 129 8.96 -14.29 26.48
N SER A 130 7.75 -13.72 26.43
CA SER A 130 6.69 -14.10 25.48
C SER A 130 7.05 -13.80 24.02
N ALA A 131 8.04 -12.94 23.76
CA ALA A 131 8.57 -12.65 22.44
C ALA A 131 9.76 -13.55 22.05
N GLY A 132 10.14 -14.51 22.91
CA GLY A 132 11.26 -15.42 22.68
C GLY A 132 12.64 -14.80 22.92
N LYS A 133 12.71 -13.58 23.45
CA LYS A 133 13.96 -12.90 23.80
C LYS A 133 14.46 -13.38 25.16
N GLY A 134 15.79 -13.50 25.29
CA GLY A 134 16.43 -13.85 26.55
C GLY A 134 16.40 -12.68 27.52
N VAL A 135 15.89 -12.89 28.73
CA VAL A 135 15.87 -11.92 29.82
C VAL A 135 16.84 -12.40 30.89
N VAL A 136 17.70 -11.49 31.34
CA VAL A 136 18.65 -11.73 32.43
C VAL A 136 18.22 -10.92 33.64
N TYR A 137 18.19 -11.54 34.82
CA TYR A 137 17.96 -10.88 36.10
C TYR A 137 19.21 -11.06 36.96
N ALA A 138 19.81 -9.96 37.39
CA ALA A 138 20.97 -9.95 38.26
C ALA A 138 20.57 -9.35 39.62
N GLN A 139 20.74 -10.13 40.68
CA GLN A 139 20.60 -9.62 42.05
C GLN A 139 21.94 -9.04 42.52
N LEU A 140 21.89 -7.86 43.09
CA LEU A 140 23.01 -7.18 43.72
C LEU A 140 22.83 -7.22 45.25
N ALA A 141 23.94 -7.24 45.99
CA ALA A 141 23.91 -7.20 47.45
C ALA A 141 23.36 -5.86 47.99
N SER A 142 23.55 -4.77 47.23
CA SER A 142 22.97 -3.45 47.47
C SER A 142 22.85 -2.73 46.13
N ALA A 143 21.67 -2.17 45.83
CA ALA A 143 21.40 -1.42 44.61
C ALA A 143 21.26 0.07 44.96
N PRO A 144 22.23 0.93 44.56
CA PRO A 144 22.18 2.36 44.86
C PRO A 144 21.25 3.15 43.93
N ASP A 145 20.77 2.54 42.84
CA ASP A 145 19.95 3.16 41.79
C ASP A 145 18.77 2.22 41.45
N PRO A 146 17.52 2.70 41.29
CA PRO A 146 16.43 1.90 40.74
C PRO A 146 16.79 1.25 39.40
N SER A 147 16.20 0.08 39.14
CA SER A 147 16.30 -0.52 37.82
C SER A 147 15.74 0.44 36.76
N PRO A 148 16.38 0.55 35.58
CA PRO A 148 15.82 1.31 34.48
C PRO A 148 14.42 0.81 34.15
N GLU A 149 13.54 1.72 33.74
CA GLU A 149 12.19 1.38 33.34
C GLU A 149 12.25 0.35 32.19
N ALA A 150 11.41 -0.69 32.29
CA ALA A 150 11.35 -1.71 31.25
C ALA A 150 10.95 -1.02 29.92
N PRO A 151 11.65 -1.32 28.81
CA PRO A 151 11.23 -0.81 27.51
C PRO A 151 9.77 -1.17 27.24
N ALA A 152 8.98 -0.24 26.71
CA ALA A 152 7.61 -0.51 26.32
C ALA A 152 7.53 -1.75 25.42
N THR A 153 6.57 -2.65 25.68
CA THR A 153 6.38 -3.82 24.81
C THR A 153 6.12 -3.33 23.39
N GLN A 154 6.89 -3.84 22.43
CA GLN A 154 6.76 -3.45 21.04
C GLN A 154 5.81 -4.39 20.31
N ALA A 155 5.10 -3.85 19.31
CA ALA A 155 4.27 -4.64 18.43
C ALA A 155 5.12 -5.65 17.62
N PRO A 156 4.59 -6.85 17.33
CA PRO A 156 5.21 -7.77 16.39
C PRO A 156 5.46 -7.14 15.02
N LYS A 157 6.50 -7.62 14.31
CA LYS A 157 6.84 -7.15 12.96
C LYS A 157 5.69 -7.32 11.98
N THR A 158 5.50 -6.30 11.13
CA THR A 158 4.53 -6.28 10.04
C THR A 158 4.70 -7.50 9.12
N ALA A 159 3.60 -8.15 8.76
CA ALA A 159 3.59 -9.22 7.78
C ALA A 159 3.09 -8.72 6.43
N VAL A 160 3.71 -9.18 5.34
CA VAL A 160 3.29 -8.87 3.96
C VAL A 160 3.03 -10.18 3.24
N ILE A 161 1.80 -10.39 2.81
CA ILE A 161 1.32 -11.64 2.24
C ILE A 161 0.79 -11.39 0.82
N SER A 162 1.40 -12.04 -0.15
CA SER A 162 0.95 -12.02 -1.56
C SER A 162 0.01 -13.19 -1.83
N PRO A 163 -0.95 -13.04 -2.75
CA PRO A 163 -1.77 -14.18 -3.18
C PRO A 163 -0.90 -15.21 -3.88
N THR A 164 -1.16 -16.50 -3.61
CA THR A 164 -0.51 -17.63 -4.27
C THR A 164 -1.12 -17.92 -5.64
N ASP A 165 -2.38 -17.53 -5.81
CA ASP A 165 -3.12 -17.73 -7.05
C ASP A 165 -4.18 -16.63 -7.18
N SER A 166 -4.61 -16.37 -8.41
CA SER A 166 -5.67 -15.43 -8.71
C SER A 166 -6.33 -15.78 -10.04
N GLY A 167 -7.62 -15.48 -10.18
CA GLY A 167 -8.30 -15.80 -11.43
C GLY A 167 -9.70 -15.22 -11.51
N THR A 168 -10.42 -15.63 -12.55
CA THR A 168 -11.80 -15.22 -12.80
C THR A 168 -12.70 -16.42 -13.11
N TRP A 169 -13.93 -16.36 -12.62
CA TRP A 169 -14.97 -17.35 -12.85
C TRP A 169 -16.20 -16.73 -13.49
N ARG A 170 -16.80 -17.48 -14.42
CA ARG A 170 -18.04 -17.10 -15.08
C ARG A 170 -18.83 -18.35 -15.44
N ARG A 171 -20.16 -18.30 -15.25
CA ARG A 171 -21.09 -19.38 -15.63
C ARG A 171 -20.68 -20.76 -15.08
N GLY A 172 -20.32 -20.82 -13.80
CA GLY A 172 -20.10 -22.10 -13.13
C GLY A 172 -18.67 -22.61 -13.14
N ARG A 173 -17.72 -21.93 -13.80
CA ARG A 173 -16.36 -22.43 -14.02
C ARG A 173 -15.32 -21.30 -14.14
N PRO A 174 -14.01 -21.61 -14.06
CA PRO A 174 -12.95 -20.69 -14.47
C PRO A 174 -13.20 -20.13 -15.88
N ASP A 175 -12.94 -18.84 -16.08
CA ASP A 175 -13.04 -18.16 -17.38
C ASP A 175 -11.64 -18.08 -18.00
N ASP A 176 -11.33 -18.98 -18.93
CA ASP A 176 -10.02 -19.10 -19.60
C ASP A 176 -9.59 -17.83 -20.35
N TYR A 177 -10.52 -16.89 -20.57
CA TYR A 177 -10.26 -15.61 -21.22
C TYR A 177 -9.89 -14.47 -20.24
N ALA A 178 -9.87 -14.73 -18.94
CA ALA A 178 -9.65 -13.73 -17.91
C ALA A 178 -8.72 -14.24 -16.79
N GLU A 179 -7.42 -14.24 -17.07
CA GLU A 179 -6.37 -14.67 -16.13
C GLU A 179 -6.22 -13.77 -14.90
N SER A 180 -6.68 -12.52 -14.98
CA SER A 180 -6.64 -11.59 -13.85
C SER A 180 -8.03 -11.45 -13.25
N PRO A 181 -8.17 -11.32 -11.92
CA PRO A 181 -9.46 -11.09 -11.26
C PRO A 181 -10.26 -9.99 -11.94
N THR A 182 -11.44 -10.34 -12.44
CA THR A 182 -12.31 -9.45 -13.21
C THR A 182 -13.72 -9.47 -12.66
N GLN A 183 -14.35 -8.29 -12.60
CA GLN A 183 -15.77 -8.12 -12.27
C GLN A 183 -16.56 -7.58 -13.47
N GLY A 184 -17.88 -7.70 -13.43
CA GLY A 184 -18.79 -7.20 -14.46
C GLY A 184 -18.74 -7.98 -15.76
N ASP A 185 -19.31 -7.40 -16.81
CA ASP A 185 -19.39 -8.01 -18.14
C ASP A 185 -19.29 -6.98 -19.27
N TRP A 186 -18.21 -7.09 -20.04
CA TRP A 186 -18.02 -6.31 -21.27
C TRP A 186 -18.70 -6.92 -22.51
N THR A 187 -18.95 -8.23 -22.48
CA THR A 187 -19.24 -9.05 -23.66
C THR A 187 -20.71 -9.44 -23.81
N GLY A 188 -21.56 -9.12 -22.83
CA GLY A 188 -22.96 -9.60 -22.77
C GLY A 188 -23.09 -11.10 -22.49
N ARG A 189 -22.01 -11.75 -22.04
CA ARG A 189 -21.95 -13.19 -21.76
C ARG A 189 -22.11 -13.50 -20.26
N GLY A 190 -22.47 -12.54 -19.43
CA GLY A 190 -22.70 -12.70 -18.01
C GLY A 190 -21.51 -12.25 -17.17
N ASP A 191 -21.83 -11.90 -15.92
CA ASP A 191 -20.91 -11.28 -14.99
C ASP A 191 -19.82 -12.24 -14.51
N ARG A 192 -18.65 -11.66 -14.27
CA ARG A 192 -17.44 -12.34 -13.79
C ARG A 192 -17.25 -12.15 -12.29
N ARG A 193 -16.74 -13.19 -11.64
CA ARG A 193 -16.24 -13.16 -10.25
C ARG A 193 -14.74 -13.33 -10.27
N GLY A 194 -13.99 -12.32 -9.84
CA GLY A 194 -12.54 -12.41 -9.66
C GLY A 194 -12.20 -12.86 -8.25
N GLY A 195 -11.06 -13.52 -8.06
CA GLY A 195 -10.60 -13.99 -6.74
C GLY A 195 -9.08 -13.96 -6.57
N TRP A 196 -8.64 -13.72 -5.33
CA TRP A 196 -7.25 -13.81 -4.87
C TRP A 196 -7.17 -14.82 -3.72
N PHE A 197 -6.34 -15.84 -3.88
CA PHE A 197 -6.23 -16.96 -2.95
C PHE A 197 -4.91 -16.89 -2.19
N TYR A 198 -4.96 -17.10 -0.88
CA TYR A 198 -3.81 -17.02 0.01
C TYR A 198 -3.56 -18.31 0.80
N GLY A 199 -4.35 -19.36 0.55
CA GLY A 199 -4.32 -20.59 1.33
C GLY A 199 -4.60 -20.33 2.81
N THR A 200 -3.67 -20.75 3.67
CA THR A 200 -3.71 -20.52 5.12
C THR A 200 -2.74 -19.44 5.59
N GLN A 201 -2.03 -18.76 4.68
CA GLN A 201 -0.91 -17.89 5.02
C GLN A 201 -1.33 -16.70 5.90
N ILE A 202 -2.50 -16.12 5.66
CA ILE A 202 -3.00 -14.98 6.44
C ILE A 202 -3.24 -15.40 7.90
N ALA A 203 -3.99 -16.48 8.11
CA ALA A 203 -4.30 -16.99 9.44
C ALA A 203 -3.01 -17.45 10.16
N ALA A 204 -2.10 -18.14 9.46
CA ALA A 204 -0.82 -18.54 10.02
C ALA A 204 0.04 -17.35 10.46
N ALA A 205 0.04 -16.26 9.68
CA ALA A 205 0.77 -15.03 10.03
C ALA A 205 0.18 -14.33 11.27
N CYS A 206 -1.12 -14.46 11.50
CA CYS A 206 -1.87 -13.86 12.61
C CYS A 206 -1.89 -14.72 13.88
N ALA A 207 -1.52 -16.00 13.80
CA ALA A 207 -1.58 -16.91 14.93
C ALA A 207 -0.79 -16.38 16.14
N GLY A 208 -1.45 -16.30 17.29
CA GLY A 208 -0.86 -15.81 18.54
C GLY A 208 -0.56 -14.30 18.59
N LYS A 209 -1.07 -13.50 17.64
CA LYS A 209 -0.84 -12.05 17.57
C LYS A 209 -2.15 -11.28 17.50
N THR A 210 -2.16 -10.09 18.10
CA THR A 210 -3.30 -9.17 18.00
C THR A 210 -3.16 -8.28 16.76
N VAL A 211 -4.03 -8.46 15.77
CA VAL A 211 -3.99 -7.67 14.53
C VAL A 211 -4.59 -6.29 14.74
N SER A 212 -3.80 -5.23 14.54
CA SER A 212 -4.25 -3.83 14.63
C SER A 212 -4.90 -3.34 13.33
N SER A 213 -4.31 -3.68 12.17
CA SER A 213 -4.78 -3.25 10.86
C SER A 213 -4.41 -4.25 9.77
N MET A 214 -5.26 -4.37 8.74
CA MET A 214 -4.91 -5.00 7.48
C MET A 214 -5.26 -4.05 6.34
N SER A 215 -4.31 -3.86 5.44
CA SER A 215 -4.53 -3.12 4.21
C SER A 215 -4.16 -3.96 3.01
N VAL A 216 -4.86 -3.77 1.89
CA VAL A 216 -4.63 -4.50 0.65
C VAL A 216 -4.38 -3.53 -0.50
N ARG A 217 -3.38 -3.85 -1.33
CA ARG A 217 -3.01 -3.04 -2.49
C ARG A 217 -3.48 -3.68 -3.79
N PHE A 218 -4.12 -2.88 -4.63
CA PHE A 218 -4.59 -3.27 -5.95
C PHE A 218 -4.12 -2.29 -7.03
N THR A 219 -4.05 -2.79 -8.25
CA THR A 219 -3.87 -2.00 -9.47
C THR A 219 -4.99 -2.37 -10.42
N ARG A 220 -5.64 -1.39 -11.06
CA ARG A 220 -6.56 -1.69 -12.15
C ARG A 220 -5.79 -1.99 -13.43
N LYS A 221 -6.04 -3.14 -14.04
CA LYS A 221 -5.35 -3.60 -15.24
C LYS A 221 -5.70 -2.72 -16.45
N ARG A 222 -4.71 -2.45 -17.29
CA ARG A 222 -4.85 -1.76 -18.57
C ARG A 222 -5.52 -2.66 -19.63
N GLY A 223 -6.27 -2.05 -20.55
CA GLY A 223 -6.97 -2.79 -21.61
C GLY A 223 -8.23 -3.54 -21.15
N ALA A 224 -8.70 -3.32 -19.93
CA ALA A 224 -9.89 -3.95 -19.38
C ALA A 224 -11.01 -2.92 -19.13
N GLY A 225 -11.83 -2.69 -20.16
CA GLY A 225 -13.01 -1.83 -20.08
C GLY A 225 -12.72 -0.38 -20.46
N ASN A 226 -13.48 0.55 -19.87
CA ASN A 226 -13.27 1.98 -20.06
C ASN A 226 -12.10 2.51 -19.19
N ASN A 227 -11.63 3.72 -19.48
CA ASN A 227 -10.52 4.33 -18.73
C ASN A 227 -10.97 5.02 -17.44
N ALA A 228 -12.25 5.44 -17.38
CA ALA A 228 -12.86 6.13 -16.25
C ALA A 228 -12.86 5.26 -14.97
N LYS A 229 -12.94 5.87 -13.79
CA LYS A 229 -12.92 5.15 -12.51
C LYS A 229 -14.04 4.12 -12.42
N VAL A 230 -13.69 2.89 -12.03
CA VAL A 230 -14.64 1.81 -11.73
C VAL A 230 -14.51 1.45 -10.27
N ARG A 231 -15.66 1.35 -9.59
CA ARG A 231 -15.76 0.94 -8.19
C ARG A 231 -15.47 -0.55 -8.09
N MET A 232 -14.52 -0.89 -7.24
CA MET A 232 -14.18 -2.28 -6.95
C MET A 232 -15.09 -2.78 -5.83
N ARG A 233 -15.85 -3.83 -6.13
CA ARG A 233 -16.85 -4.42 -5.22
C ARG A 233 -16.25 -5.68 -4.62
N LEU A 234 -15.59 -5.51 -3.49
CA LEU A 234 -14.87 -6.59 -2.80
C LEU A 234 -15.83 -7.48 -2.04
N TYR A 235 -15.48 -8.75 -1.92
CA TYR A 235 -16.10 -9.76 -1.07
C TYR A 235 -15.03 -10.60 -0.40
N LEU A 236 -15.38 -11.33 0.64
CA LEU A 236 -14.56 -12.43 1.17
C LEU A 236 -14.89 -13.75 0.46
N HIS A 237 -14.02 -14.73 0.59
CA HIS A 237 -14.33 -16.15 0.33
C HIS A 237 -13.51 -17.05 1.26
N ASP A 238 -13.85 -18.34 1.32
CA ASP A 238 -13.26 -19.33 2.22
C ASP A 238 -12.37 -20.38 1.51
N TYR A 239 -12.28 -20.34 0.18
CA TYR A 239 -11.40 -21.23 -0.59
C TYR A 239 -9.91 -21.06 -0.26
N THR A 240 -9.21 -22.18 -0.11
CA THR A 240 -7.74 -22.23 -0.01
C THR A 240 -7.02 -22.08 -1.33
N SER A 241 -7.68 -22.45 -2.43
CA SER A 241 -7.14 -22.47 -3.79
C SER A 241 -8.26 -22.21 -4.80
N ALA A 242 -7.89 -21.86 -6.04
CA ALA A 242 -8.83 -21.68 -7.13
C ALA A 242 -9.79 -22.88 -7.26
N PRO A 243 -11.13 -22.68 -7.17
CA PRO A 243 -12.09 -23.76 -7.38
C PRO A 243 -12.22 -24.12 -8.86
N SER A 244 -12.48 -25.41 -9.14
CA SER A 244 -12.87 -25.87 -10.48
C SER A 244 -14.29 -25.46 -10.86
N GLY A 245 -15.16 -25.23 -9.86
CA GLY A 245 -16.50 -24.71 -10.01
C GLY A 245 -16.57 -23.19 -9.83
N GLN A 246 -17.78 -22.63 -9.73
CA GLN A 246 -17.98 -21.20 -9.50
C GLN A 246 -17.33 -20.75 -8.19
N LEU A 247 -16.60 -19.63 -8.23
CA LEU A 247 -16.19 -18.91 -7.01
C LEU A 247 -17.43 -18.44 -6.23
N SER A 248 -17.64 -18.99 -5.05
CA SER A 248 -18.66 -18.55 -4.09
C SER A 248 -18.19 -17.28 -3.37
N LEU A 249 -19.13 -16.37 -3.15
CA LEU A 249 -18.87 -15.10 -2.45
C LEU A 249 -19.39 -15.23 -1.02
N GLY A 250 -18.57 -14.82 -0.06
CA GLY A 250 -18.96 -14.63 1.34
C GLY A 250 -19.37 -13.17 1.59
N ASP A 251 -18.96 -12.64 2.74
CA ASP A 251 -19.31 -11.28 3.18
C ASP A 251 -18.93 -10.21 2.14
N GLY A 252 -19.82 -9.25 1.93
CA GLY A 252 -19.68 -8.14 0.99
C GLY A 252 -21.01 -7.75 0.32
N PRO A 253 -21.02 -6.79 -0.62
CA PRO A 253 -19.85 -6.08 -1.14
C PRO A 253 -19.37 -4.96 -0.21
N GLU A 254 -18.06 -4.78 -0.14
CA GLU A 254 -17.42 -3.56 0.32
C GLU A 254 -16.88 -2.76 -0.86
N SER A 255 -17.05 -1.44 -0.84
CA SER A 255 -16.66 -0.55 -1.94
C SER A 255 -15.53 0.40 -1.53
N LEU A 256 -14.37 -0.19 -1.22
CA LEU A 256 -13.26 0.52 -0.59
C LEU A 256 -12.41 1.34 -1.57
N LEU A 257 -12.46 1.01 -2.87
CA LEU A 257 -11.66 1.66 -3.91
C LEU A 257 -12.47 1.93 -5.16
N SER A 258 -12.13 3.03 -5.84
CA SER A 258 -12.57 3.33 -7.18
C SER A 258 -11.36 3.76 -8.01
N LEU A 259 -10.97 2.93 -8.97
CA LEU A 259 -9.69 3.05 -9.68
C LEU A 259 -9.93 3.29 -11.17
N ALA A 260 -9.23 4.28 -11.72
CA ALA A 260 -9.08 4.45 -13.16
C ALA A 260 -8.07 3.43 -13.72
N VAL A 261 -8.00 3.29 -15.03
CA VAL A 261 -7.14 2.30 -15.70
C VAL A 261 -5.65 2.51 -15.34
N GLY A 262 -4.94 1.48 -14.90
CA GLY A 262 -3.53 1.59 -14.49
C GLY A 262 -3.31 2.25 -13.12
N ALA A 263 -4.34 2.85 -12.52
CA ALA A 263 -4.25 3.44 -11.18
C ALA A 263 -4.00 2.39 -10.11
N LYS A 264 -3.19 2.76 -9.11
CA LYS A 264 -2.94 1.97 -7.91
C LYS A 264 -3.75 2.51 -6.74
N GLY A 265 -4.22 1.62 -5.87
CA GLY A 265 -4.90 1.99 -4.63
C GLY A 265 -4.62 1.02 -3.50
N THR A 266 -4.63 1.54 -2.27
CA THR A 266 -4.55 0.74 -1.04
C THR A 266 -5.84 0.94 -0.26
N ALA A 267 -6.51 -0.16 0.08
CA ALA A 267 -7.70 -0.17 0.91
C ALA A 267 -7.37 -0.70 2.31
N THR A 268 -7.86 -0.05 3.36
CA THR A 268 -7.86 -0.63 4.71
C THR A 268 -9.10 -1.50 4.85
N LEU A 269 -8.94 -2.75 5.28
CA LEU A 269 -10.04 -3.70 5.43
C LEU A 269 -10.85 -3.40 6.71
N PRO A 270 -12.20 -3.50 6.67
CA PRO A 270 -13.03 -3.38 7.87
C PRO A 270 -12.62 -4.37 8.97
N ALA A 271 -12.88 -3.99 10.22
CA ALA A 271 -12.51 -4.81 11.38
C ALA A 271 -13.10 -6.23 11.32
N ALA A 272 -14.36 -6.38 10.89
CA ALA A 272 -15.01 -7.68 10.75
C ALA A 272 -14.27 -8.60 9.75
N TRP A 273 -13.88 -8.06 8.59
CA TRP A 273 -13.12 -8.81 7.59
C TRP A 273 -11.72 -9.15 8.07
N ARG A 274 -11.08 -8.24 8.79
CA ARG A 274 -9.78 -8.47 9.42
C ARG A 274 -9.84 -9.67 10.36
N THR A 275 -10.87 -9.74 11.21
CA THR A 275 -11.09 -10.85 12.14
C THR A 275 -11.38 -12.16 11.39
N ALA A 276 -12.20 -12.12 10.34
CA ALA A 276 -12.50 -13.31 9.53
C ALA A 276 -11.25 -13.88 8.85
N LEU A 277 -10.41 -13.02 8.27
CA LEU A 277 -9.15 -13.41 7.63
C LEU A 277 -8.10 -13.88 8.64
N ALA A 278 -7.98 -13.19 9.79
CA ALA A 278 -7.02 -13.55 10.84
C ALA A 278 -7.36 -14.90 11.51
N SER A 279 -8.65 -15.21 11.69
CA SER A 279 -9.11 -16.49 12.23
C SER A 279 -9.11 -17.62 11.20
N GLY A 280 -9.08 -17.30 9.90
CA GLY A 280 -9.15 -18.27 8.81
C GLY A 280 -10.57 -18.71 8.45
N SER A 281 -11.60 -18.07 9.00
CA SER A 281 -13.00 -18.26 8.55
C SER A 281 -13.22 -17.71 7.13
N ALA A 282 -12.46 -16.67 6.77
CA ALA A 282 -12.22 -16.27 5.38
C ALA A 282 -10.75 -16.53 5.03
N ARG A 283 -10.50 -16.87 3.76
CA ARG A 283 -9.18 -17.27 3.26
C ARG A 283 -8.72 -16.47 2.04
N GLY A 284 -9.54 -15.55 1.56
CA GLY A 284 -9.15 -14.63 0.51
C GLY A 284 -10.19 -13.58 0.17
N LEU A 285 -9.91 -12.88 -0.94
CA LEU A 285 -10.68 -11.75 -1.41
C LEU A 285 -11.26 -12.08 -2.78
N ALA A 286 -12.48 -11.63 -3.04
CA ALA A 286 -13.14 -11.74 -4.32
C ALA A 286 -13.65 -10.38 -4.78
N ILE A 287 -13.94 -10.26 -6.07
CA ILE A 287 -14.64 -9.11 -6.65
C ILE A 287 -15.81 -9.57 -7.50
N TYR A 288 -16.92 -8.85 -7.40
CA TYR A 288 -18.10 -9.12 -8.21
C TYR A 288 -18.92 -7.86 -8.44
N GLY A 289 -19.29 -7.63 -9.69
CA GLY A 289 -20.08 -6.51 -10.13
C GLY A 289 -20.90 -6.87 -11.37
N HIS A 290 -21.78 -5.96 -11.77
CA HIS A 290 -22.81 -6.21 -12.77
C HIS A 290 -22.64 -5.36 -14.03
N GLY A 291 -22.70 -6.03 -15.17
CA GLY A 291 -22.77 -5.41 -16.49
C GLY A 291 -21.52 -4.62 -16.87
N ARG A 292 -21.67 -3.80 -17.91
CA ARG A 292 -20.56 -3.12 -18.57
C ARG A 292 -20.01 -1.93 -17.77
N SER A 293 -20.85 -1.26 -16.99
CA SER A 293 -20.46 -0.11 -16.17
C SER A 293 -19.54 -0.48 -15.00
N GLU A 294 -19.66 -1.71 -14.50
CA GLU A 294 -18.82 -2.23 -13.42
C GLU A 294 -17.71 -3.16 -13.94
N TYR A 295 -17.52 -3.24 -15.26
CA TYR A 295 -16.51 -4.10 -15.86
C TYR A 295 -15.10 -3.54 -15.66
N ALA A 296 -14.28 -4.28 -14.92
CA ALA A 296 -12.87 -3.98 -14.73
C ALA A 296 -12.10 -5.23 -14.31
N ALA A 297 -10.83 -5.31 -14.71
CA ALA A 297 -9.88 -6.31 -14.24
C ALA A 297 -8.83 -5.67 -13.33
N PHE A 298 -8.36 -6.41 -12.35
CA PHE A 298 -7.44 -5.92 -11.32
C PHE A 298 -6.28 -6.92 -11.12
N THR A 299 -5.14 -6.39 -10.70
CA THR A 299 -3.96 -7.14 -10.27
C THR A 299 -3.54 -6.68 -8.87
N GLY A 300 -2.55 -7.36 -8.28
CA GLY A 300 -2.13 -7.11 -6.90
C GLY A 300 -2.83 -8.06 -5.95
N GLY A 301 -3.45 -7.53 -4.89
CA GLY A 301 -4.01 -8.31 -3.79
C GLY A 301 -3.00 -8.58 -2.66
N GLN A 302 -1.86 -7.89 -2.62
CA GLN A 302 -0.93 -8.04 -1.50
C GLN A 302 -1.55 -7.43 -0.23
N ILE A 303 -1.60 -8.21 0.84
CA ILE A 303 -2.10 -7.79 2.16
C ILE A 303 -0.91 -7.46 3.06
N THR A 304 -0.95 -6.28 3.67
CA THR A 304 -0.05 -5.85 4.74
C THR A 304 -0.80 -5.92 6.07
N ILE A 305 -0.24 -6.63 7.04
CA ILE A 305 -0.81 -6.90 8.36
C ILE A 305 0.05 -6.22 9.41
N ARG A 306 -0.53 -5.30 10.17
CA ARG A 306 0.10 -4.68 11.34
C ARG A 306 -0.47 -5.31 12.62
N PHE A 307 0.38 -5.44 13.63
CA PHE A 307 0.04 -6.02 14.92
C PHE A 307 0.07 -4.94 16.02
N SER A 308 -0.54 -5.23 17.16
CA SER A 308 -0.44 -4.42 18.37
C SER A 308 0.61 -4.99 19.31
N ALA A 309 1.21 -4.13 20.14
CA ALA A 309 1.92 -4.60 21.32
C ALA A 309 0.95 -5.35 22.24
N THR A 310 1.44 -6.38 22.93
CA THR A 310 0.66 -7.21 23.86
C THR A 310 1.16 -7.03 25.28
#